data_AF-Q4QQ34-F1
#
_entry.id   AF-Q4QQ34-F1
#
_cell.length_a   1.000
_cell.length_b   1.000
_cell.length_c   1.000
_cell.angle_alpha   90.00
_cell.angle_beta   90.00
_cell.angle_gamma   90.00
#
_symmetry.space_group_name_H-M   'P 1'
#
loop_
_entity.id
_entity.type
_entity.pdbx_description
1 polymer ?
#
loop_
_entity_poly.entity_id
_entity_poly.type
_entity_poly.pdbx_seq_one_letter_code
_entity_poly.pdbx_strand_id
1 'polypeptide(L)'
;MTILLRTPRAVELWKWSNGNYSLSSRLIDGQVEQMALSQGGAGIESGYVALMASSPAAEIRIYSFGSPDTSSFQLDQVLELEDSQQSRVMRFMHLPESDDLLLCVSNVLPQQPLRIYQHRGAAGFQQILGDSALPKAHALEVLYLPSHKLRLLSMATEESVYLLQPQFTTL
;
A
#
# COMPACT_ATOMS: atom_id res chain seq x y z
N MET A 1 12.54 -3.52 19.11
CA MET A 1 11.36 -3.94 18.31
C MET A 1 10.40 -2.78 18.19
N THR A 2 9.80 -2.57 17.03
CA THR A 2 8.85 -1.48 16.79
C THR A 2 7.52 -2.04 16.31
N ILE A 3 6.42 -1.39 16.69
CA ILE A 3 5.08 -1.71 16.19
C ILE A 3 4.39 -0.44 15.70
N LEU A 4 3.61 -0.57 14.64
CA LEU A 4 2.68 0.46 14.20
C LEU A 4 1.29 0.10 14.69
N LEU A 5 0.69 1.03 15.43
CA LEU A 5 -0.64 0.86 15.98
C LEU A 5 -1.59 1.85 15.30
N ARG A 6 -2.62 1.33 14.63
CA ARG A 6 -3.75 2.13 14.16
C ARG A 6 -4.76 2.28 15.29
N THR A 7 -4.95 3.51 15.74
CA THR A 7 -6.01 3.89 16.67
C THR A 7 -7.15 4.58 15.90
N PRO A 8 -8.30 4.86 16.52
CA PRO A 8 -9.38 5.61 15.86
C PRO A 8 -9.02 7.05 15.44
N ARG A 9 -7.90 7.59 15.93
CA ARG A 9 -7.52 9.00 15.73
C ARG A 9 -6.09 9.22 15.26
N ALA A 10 -5.30 8.17 15.12
CA ALA A 10 -3.89 8.29 14.73
C ALA A 10 -3.32 6.94 14.31
N VAL A 11 -2.21 6.98 13.57
CA VAL A 11 -1.28 5.87 13.48
C VAL A 11 -0.03 6.22 14.28
N GLU A 12 0.30 5.34 15.22
CA GLU A 12 1.32 5.57 16.22
C GLU A 12 2.47 4.58 16.07
N LEU A 13 3.71 5.08 16.20
CA LEU A 13 4.91 4.28 16.27
C LEU A 13 5.27 4.04 17.73
N TRP A 14 5.29 2.78 18.14
CA TRP A 14 5.66 2.36 19.48
C TRP A 14 6.97 1.57 19.43
N LYS A 15 7.85 1.83 20.40
CA LYS A 15 9.16 1.19 20.50
C LYS A 15 9.26 0.41 21.81
N TRP A 16 9.71 -0.83 21.72
CA TRP A 16 10.05 -1.62 22.89
C TRP A 16 11.43 -1.19 23.42
N SER A 17 11.46 -0.72 24.66
CA SER A 17 12.70 -0.41 25.38
C SER A 17 12.49 -0.68 26.87
N ASN A 18 13.52 -1.12 27.59
CA ASN A 18 13.49 -1.30 29.04
C ASN A 18 12.31 -2.16 29.56
N GLY A 19 11.90 -3.17 28.80
CA GLY A 19 10.85 -4.10 29.21
C GLY A 19 9.40 -3.62 28.98
N ASN A 20 9.19 -2.51 28.26
CA ASN A 20 7.85 -2.04 27.90
C ASN A 20 7.82 -1.37 26.51
N TYR A 21 6.62 -1.27 25.93
CA TYR A 21 6.37 -0.40 24.78
C TYR A 21 6.11 1.03 25.24
N SER A 22 6.80 1.97 24.61
CA SER A 22 6.52 3.40 24.74
C SER A 22 6.20 4.02 23.39
N LEU A 23 5.31 5.01 23.39
CA LEU A 23 5.01 5.81 22.21
C LEU A 23 6.27 6.58 21.81
N SER A 24 6.76 6.35 20.59
CA SER A 24 7.91 7.06 20.02
C SER A 24 7.47 8.27 19.20
N SER A 25 6.45 8.11 18.36
CA SER A 25 5.93 9.20 17.52
C SER A 25 4.53 8.88 17.01
N ARG A 26 3.83 9.90 16.51
CA ARG A 26 2.61 9.75 15.70
C ARG A 26 2.97 10.04 14.25
N LEU A 27 2.59 9.14 13.34
CA LEU A 27 2.88 9.31 11.91
C LEU A 27 1.84 10.22 11.26
N ILE A 28 0.57 10.03 11.62
CA ILE A 28 -0.56 10.80 11.13
C ILE A 28 -1.59 10.92 12.26
N ASP A 29 -2.21 12.09 12.37
CA ASP A 29 -3.42 12.34 13.14
C ASP A 29 -4.64 12.31 12.20
N GLY A 30 -5.72 11.68 12.63
CA GLY A 30 -6.93 11.51 11.84
C GLY A 30 -7.41 10.07 11.73
N GLN A 31 -8.44 9.86 10.91
CA GLN A 31 -8.98 8.53 10.65
C GLN A 31 -8.18 7.87 9.54
N VAL A 32 -7.63 6.68 9.84
CA VAL A 32 -6.96 5.83 8.88
C VAL A 32 -7.81 4.58 8.66
N GLU A 33 -8.21 4.34 7.42
CA GLU A 33 -9.00 3.18 7.00
C GLU A 33 -8.13 1.93 7.02
N GLN A 34 -6.92 2.03 6.45
CA GLN A 34 -6.06 0.87 6.24
C GLN A 34 -4.58 1.21 6.32
N MET A 35 -3.78 0.21 6.66
CA MET A 35 -2.32 0.23 6.56
C MET A 35 -1.87 -0.91 5.64
N ALA A 36 -0.85 -0.65 4.84
CA ALA A 36 -0.14 -1.66 4.08
C ALA A 36 1.37 -1.48 4.30
N LEU A 37 2.09 -2.59 4.44
CA LEU A 37 3.53 -2.61 4.68
C LEU A 37 4.21 -3.39 3.55
N SER A 38 5.26 -2.82 3.00
CA SER A 38 6.23 -3.49 2.15
C SER A 38 7.58 -3.46 2.85
N GLN A 39 8.08 -4.62 3.28
CA GLN A 39 9.47 -4.77 3.69
C GLN A 39 10.28 -4.80 2.39
N GLY A 40 11.27 -3.90 2.22
CA GLY A 40 12.02 -3.72 0.98
C GLY A 40 12.38 -5.04 0.28
N GLY A 41 12.19 -5.08 -1.04
CA GLY A 41 12.50 -6.21 -1.93
C GLY A 41 13.84 -6.04 -2.66
N ALA A 42 14.23 -7.04 -3.44
CA ALA A 42 15.57 -7.19 -4.06
C ALA A 42 15.99 -6.08 -5.05
N GLY A 43 16.33 -4.91 -4.51
CA GLY A 43 16.76 -3.71 -5.25
C GLY A 43 16.19 -2.40 -4.67
N ILE A 44 15.27 -2.51 -3.70
CA ILE A 44 14.71 -1.39 -2.94
C ILE A 44 15.28 -1.44 -1.52
N GLU A 45 16.24 -0.55 -1.22
CA GLU A 45 16.89 -0.47 0.10
C GLU A 45 15.95 0.00 1.22
N SER A 46 14.88 0.71 0.85
CA SER A 46 13.86 1.21 1.77
C SER A 46 12.66 0.27 1.87
N GLY A 47 12.14 0.10 3.07
CA GLY A 47 10.77 -0.38 3.24
C GLY A 47 9.77 0.76 3.16
N TYR A 48 8.52 0.44 2.89
CA TYR A 48 7.43 1.41 2.77
C TYR A 48 6.22 1.02 3.62
N VAL A 49 5.59 2.03 4.21
CA VAL A 49 4.26 1.93 4.81
C VAL A 49 3.34 2.92 4.12
N ALA A 50 2.23 2.43 3.60
CA ALA A 50 1.15 3.26 3.09
C ALA A 50 0.03 3.32 4.13
N LEU A 51 -0.41 4.53 4.46
CA LEU A 51 -1.53 4.82 5.35
C LEU A 51 -2.64 5.46 4.53
N MET A 52 -3.78 4.80 4.45
CA MET A 52 -4.95 5.31 3.74
C MET A 52 -5.82 6.10 4.72
N ALA A 53 -5.78 7.42 4.63
CA ALA A 53 -6.52 8.34 5.48
C ALA A 53 -7.86 8.73 4.84
N SER A 54 -8.86 8.94 5.68
CA SER A 54 -10.21 9.40 5.29
C SER A 54 -10.60 10.76 5.89
N SER A 55 -9.80 11.27 6.83
CA SER A 55 -10.01 12.55 7.50
C SER A 55 -8.66 13.14 7.90
N PRO A 56 -8.40 14.45 7.65
CA PRO A 56 -9.34 15.47 7.18
C PRO A 56 -9.65 15.43 5.68
N ALA A 57 -8.85 14.72 4.88
CA ALA A 57 -9.06 14.50 3.46
C ALA A 57 -8.77 13.03 3.11
N ALA A 58 -9.38 12.54 2.04
CA ALA A 58 -9.05 11.23 1.49
C ALA A 58 -7.68 11.25 0.79
N GLU A 59 -6.70 10.54 1.35
CA GLU A 59 -5.34 10.49 0.80
C GLU A 59 -4.61 9.22 1.21
N ILE A 60 -3.57 8.86 0.47
CA ILE A 60 -2.60 7.84 0.88
C ILE A 60 -1.31 8.55 1.24
N ARG A 61 -0.89 8.43 2.50
CA ARG A 61 0.43 8.87 2.95
C ARG A 61 1.40 7.71 2.91
N ILE A 62 2.48 7.87 2.16
CA ILE A 62 3.53 6.87 2.00
C ILE A 62 4.72 7.31 2.84
N TYR A 63 5.13 6.44 3.75
CA TYR A 63 6.30 6.63 4.59
C TYR A 63 7.37 5.62 4.19
N SER A 64 8.60 6.08 4.04
CA SER A 64 9.78 5.24 3.86
C SER A 64 10.48 4.99 5.20
N PHE A 65 11.15 3.86 5.32
CA PHE A 65 12.04 3.52 6.44
C PHE A 65 13.22 2.71 5.92
N GLY A 66 14.39 2.81 6.57
CA GLY A 66 15.54 2.01 6.18
C GLY A 66 15.27 0.53 6.47
N SER A 67 15.43 -0.37 5.50
CA SER A 67 15.29 -1.81 5.78
C SER A 67 16.61 -2.36 6.35
N PRO A 68 16.62 -3.09 7.49
CA PRO A 68 15.50 -3.59 8.29
C PRO A 68 15.12 -2.69 9.48
N ASP A 69 15.69 -1.48 9.58
CA ASP A 69 15.42 -0.54 10.68
C ASP A 69 14.07 0.20 10.54
N THR A 70 13.04 -0.39 11.12
CA THR A 70 11.71 0.22 11.27
C THR A 70 11.62 1.24 12.41
N SER A 71 12.75 1.79 12.90
CA SER A 71 12.76 2.74 14.01
C SER A 71 12.44 4.18 13.60
N SER A 72 12.56 4.53 12.32
CA SER A 72 12.24 5.86 11.81
C SER A 72 11.47 5.78 10.50
N PHE A 73 10.31 6.43 10.47
CA PHE A 73 9.48 6.60 9.28
C PHE A 73 9.57 8.05 8.82
N GLN A 74 9.83 8.26 7.54
CA GLN A 74 9.84 9.57 6.91
C GLN A 74 8.73 9.64 5.89
N LEU A 75 7.93 10.72 5.90
CA LEU A 75 6.90 10.91 4.89
C LEU A 75 7.60 11.13 3.54
N ASP A 76 7.35 10.23 2.61
CA ASP A 76 7.98 10.18 1.28
C ASP A 76 7.06 10.79 0.22
N GLN A 77 5.77 10.48 0.29
CA GLN A 77 4.79 10.95 -0.70
C GLN A 77 3.38 11.02 -0.11
N VAL A 78 2.55 11.91 -0.68
CA VAL A 78 1.11 11.94 -0.49
C VAL A 78 0.42 11.75 -1.84
N LEU A 79 -0.50 10.80 -1.92
CA LEU A 79 -1.34 10.56 -3.10
C LEU A 79 -2.77 10.98 -2.75
N GLU A 80 -3.32 11.94 -3.48
CA GLU A 80 -4.71 12.35 -3.31
C GLU A 80 -5.64 11.23 -3.74
N LEU A 81 -6.66 10.96 -2.93
CA LEU A 81 -7.77 10.10 -3.29
C LEU A 81 -9.01 10.96 -3.45
N GLU A 82 -9.91 10.52 -4.30
CA GLU A 82 -11.25 11.07 -4.30
C GLU A 82 -11.95 10.71 -2.99
N ASP A 83 -12.67 11.68 -2.43
CA ASP A 83 -13.48 11.45 -1.24
C ASP A 83 -14.50 10.34 -1.50
N SER A 84 -14.46 9.33 -0.64
CA SER A 84 -15.35 8.19 -0.70
C SER A 84 -15.91 7.90 0.68
N GLN A 85 -17.21 7.67 0.74
CA GLN A 85 -17.90 7.21 1.95
C GLN A 85 -17.73 5.69 2.16
N GLN A 86 -17.05 4.98 1.26
CA GLN A 86 -16.95 3.52 1.29
C GLN A 86 -15.56 3.03 1.66
N SER A 87 -15.52 1.79 2.18
CA SER A 87 -14.27 1.13 2.53
C SER A 87 -13.45 0.89 1.27
N ARG A 88 -12.16 1.19 1.36
CA ARG A 88 -11.18 0.99 0.30
C ARG A 88 -10.21 -0.12 0.68
N VAL A 89 -9.59 -0.72 -0.32
CA VAL A 89 -8.59 -1.76 -0.14
C VAL A 89 -7.29 -1.35 -0.81
N MET A 90 -6.19 -1.54 -0.08
CA MET A 90 -4.84 -1.20 -0.48
C MET A 90 -3.89 -2.37 -0.25
N ARG A 91 -3.05 -2.69 -1.24
CA ARG A 91 -2.03 -3.74 -1.12
C ARG A 91 -0.74 -3.31 -1.82
N PHE A 92 0.39 -3.61 -1.20
CA PHE A 92 1.68 -3.60 -1.90
C PHE A 92 1.87 -4.92 -2.65
N MET A 93 2.46 -4.85 -3.84
CA MET A 93 2.82 -6.01 -4.64
C MET A 93 4.22 -5.80 -5.22
N HIS A 94 5.16 -6.69 -4.89
CA HIS A 94 6.49 -6.72 -5.50
C HIS A 94 6.48 -7.69 -6.68
N LEU A 95 6.98 -7.27 -7.84
CA LEU A 95 7.16 -8.12 -9.02
C LEU A 95 8.61 -8.57 -9.12
N PRO A 96 8.92 -9.85 -8.86
CA PRO A 96 10.30 -10.34 -8.86
C PRO A 96 10.97 -10.27 -10.24
N GLU A 97 10.21 -10.28 -11.32
CA GLU A 97 10.72 -10.32 -12.69
C GLU A 97 11.29 -8.98 -13.16
N SER A 98 10.68 -7.87 -12.74
CA SER A 98 11.09 -6.51 -13.09
C SER A 98 11.65 -5.71 -11.91
N ASP A 99 11.61 -6.29 -10.70
CA ASP A 99 11.90 -5.64 -9.42
C ASP A 99 11.01 -4.42 -9.13
N ASP A 100 9.82 -4.39 -9.72
CA ASP A 100 8.87 -3.30 -9.50
C ASP A 100 8.11 -3.46 -8.18
N LEU A 101 7.98 -2.35 -7.45
CA LEU A 101 7.06 -2.24 -6.33
C LEU A 101 5.80 -1.48 -6.76
N LEU A 102 4.67 -2.15 -6.63
CA LEU A 102 3.35 -1.62 -6.95
C LEU A 102 2.55 -1.36 -5.67
N LEU A 103 1.75 -0.30 -5.70
CA LEU A 103 0.69 -0.01 -4.75
C LEU A 103 -0.65 -0.12 -5.48
N CYS A 104 -1.42 -1.14 -5.14
CA CYS A 104 -2.73 -1.41 -5.73
C CYS A 104 -3.81 -0.87 -4.80
N VAL A 105 -4.71 -0.07 -5.34
CA VAL A 105 -5.80 0.58 -4.61
C VAL A 105 -7.10 0.32 -5.35
N SER A 106 -8.10 -0.19 -4.66
CA SER A 106 -9.45 -0.26 -5.20
C SER A 106 -10.45 0.22 -4.18
N ASN A 107 -11.47 0.90 -4.69
CA ASN A 107 -12.68 1.15 -3.93
C ASN A 107 -13.64 -0.01 -4.18
N VAL A 108 -14.54 -0.24 -3.23
CA VAL A 108 -15.67 -1.18 -3.40
C VAL A 108 -16.78 -0.56 -4.31
N LEU A 109 -16.52 0.60 -4.92
CA LEU A 109 -17.50 1.33 -5.73
C LEU A 109 -17.53 0.92 -7.21
N PRO A 110 -18.67 1.12 -7.90
CA PRO A 110 -18.83 0.96 -9.35
C PRO A 110 -17.95 1.84 -10.22
N GLN A 111 -17.62 3.04 -9.74
CA GLN A 111 -17.12 4.14 -10.57
C GLN A 111 -15.64 4.48 -10.34
N GLN A 112 -14.98 3.84 -9.38
CA GLN A 112 -13.54 3.98 -9.19
C GLN A 112 -12.86 2.64 -9.47
N PRO A 113 -12.29 2.46 -10.67
CA PRO A 113 -11.61 1.24 -11.04
C PRO A 113 -10.35 1.02 -10.20
N LEU A 114 -9.83 -0.20 -10.26
CA LEU A 114 -8.51 -0.54 -9.73
C LEU A 114 -7.47 0.48 -10.21
N ARG A 115 -6.86 1.21 -9.26
CA ARG A 115 -5.71 2.08 -9.49
C ARG A 115 -4.45 1.33 -9.12
N ILE A 116 -3.43 1.42 -9.97
CA ILE A 116 -2.11 0.85 -9.70
C ILE A 116 -1.10 1.97 -9.83
N TYR A 117 -0.30 2.13 -8.78
CA TYR A 117 0.86 3.00 -8.76
C TYR A 117 2.12 2.16 -8.76
N GLN A 118 3.14 2.60 -9.48
CA GLN A 118 4.46 1.96 -9.53
C GLN A 118 5.50 2.88 -8.93
N HIS A 119 6.35 2.36 -8.07
CA HIS A 119 7.50 3.09 -7.54
C HIS A 119 8.54 3.33 -8.65
N ARG A 120 8.89 4.60 -8.89
CA ARG A 120 9.80 5.06 -9.95
C ARG A 120 10.98 5.84 -9.35
N GLY A 121 11.60 5.29 -8.30
CA GLY A 121 12.77 5.89 -7.64
C GLY A 121 12.46 7.27 -7.07
N ALA A 122 13.24 8.29 -7.46
CA ALA A 122 13.07 9.66 -6.96
C ALA A 122 11.70 10.29 -7.30
N ALA A 123 10.99 9.79 -8.30
CA ALA A 123 9.62 10.23 -8.61
C ALA A 123 8.57 9.64 -7.65
N GLY A 124 8.95 8.71 -6.76
CA GLY A 124 8.02 8.02 -5.88
C GLY A 124 7.04 7.13 -6.66
N PHE A 125 5.86 6.92 -6.09
CA PHE A 125 4.78 6.15 -6.71
C PHE A 125 4.06 6.97 -7.77
N GLN A 126 4.07 6.46 -9.00
CA GLN A 126 3.45 7.07 -10.17
C GLN A 126 2.29 6.22 -10.65
N GLN A 127 1.16 6.84 -10.96
CA GLN A 127 -0.01 6.12 -11.45
C GLN A 127 0.27 5.54 -12.84
N ILE A 128 0.09 4.22 -12.98
CA ILE A 128 0.25 3.49 -14.25
C ILE A 128 -1.07 2.89 -14.74
N LEU A 129 -2.05 2.76 -13.84
CA LEU A 129 -3.43 2.41 -14.16
C LEU A 129 -4.34 3.32 -13.34
N GLY A 130 -5.16 4.11 -14.03
CA GLY A 130 -6.07 5.09 -13.42
C GLY A 130 -7.54 4.82 -13.75
N ASP A 131 -7.80 4.56 -15.04
CA ASP A 131 -9.09 4.13 -15.56
C ASP A 131 -8.95 2.69 -16.06
N SER A 132 -9.81 1.80 -15.58
CA SER A 132 -9.84 0.40 -15.99
C SER A 132 -11.27 -0.03 -16.33
N ALA A 133 -11.39 -0.89 -17.35
CA ALA A 133 -12.63 -1.61 -17.63
C ALA A 133 -12.83 -2.83 -16.71
N LEU A 134 -11.91 -3.06 -15.76
CA LEU A 134 -12.01 -4.15 -14.81
C LEU A 134 -13.23 -3.98 -13.90
N PRO A 135 -13.95 -5.08 -13.55
CA PRO A 135 -15.12 -4.98 -12.70
C PRO A 135 -14.78 -4.58 -11.26
N LYS A 136 -15.81 -4.21 -10.50
CA LYS A 136 -15.72 -3.73 -9.11
C LYS A 136 -15.03 -4.75 -8.21
N ALA A 137 -13.94 -4.35 -7.57
CA ALA A 137 -13.26 -5.20 -6.61
C ALA A 137 -13.82 -4.97 -5.20
N HIS A 138 -14.32 -6.04 -4.58
CA HIS A 138 -14.69 -6.08 -3.17
C HIS A 138 -13.52 -6.49 -2.28
N ALA A 139 -12.56 -7.23 -2.84
CA ALA A 139 -11.33 -7.58 -2.16
C ALA A 139 -10.15 -7.62 -3.13
N LEU A 140 -8.98 -7.25 -2.61
CA LEU A 140 -7.70 -7.35 -3.29
C LEU A 140 -6.73 -8.15 -2.42
N GLU A 141 -6.12 -9.17 -3.00
CA GLU A 141 -5.07 -9.95 -2.34
C GLU A 141 -3.92 -10.24 -3.30
N VAL A 142 -2.69 -10.28 -2.77
CA VAL A 142 -1.51 -10.66 -3.57
C VAL A 142 -1.25 -12.15 -3.36
N LEU A 143 -1.38 -12.91 -4.44
CA LEU A 143 -1.08 -14.33 -4.46
C LEU A 143 0.37 -14.53 -4.92
N TYR A 144 1.13 -15.28 -4.14
CA TYR A 144 2.46 -15.73 -4.51
C TYR A 144 2.40 -17.18 -4.96
N LEU A 145 2.88 -17.45 -6.17
CA LEU A 145 3.03 -18.79 -6.74
C LEU A 145 4.53 -19.14 -6.77
N PRO A 146 5.05 -19.81 -5.71
CA PRO A 146 6.50 -19.96 -5.52
C PRO A 146 7.19 -20.72 -6.65
N SER A 147 6.51 -21.74 -7.21
CA SER A 147 7.03 -22.58 -8.30
C SER A 147 7.37 -21.81 -9.57
N HIS A 148 6.72 -20.66 -9.78
CA HIS A 148 6.91 -19.81 -10.95
C HIS A 148 7.56 -18.46 -10.60
N LYS A 149 7.89 -18.24 -9.32
CA LYS A 149 8.28 -16.93 -8.76
C LYS A 149 7.29 -15.81 -9.12
N LEU A 150 6.05 -16.18 -9.43
CA LEU A 150 5.05 -15.29 -9.99
C LEU A 150 4.23 -14.69 -8.86
N ARG A 151 4.02 -13.38 -8.93
CA ARG A 151 3.01 -12.70 -8.10
C ARG A 151 1.83 -12.31 -8.97
N LEU A 152 0.63 -12.60 -8.48
CA LEU A 152 -0.64 -12.23 -9.11
C LEU A 152 -1.44 -11.36 -8.14
N LEU A 153 -2.13 -10.36 -8.67
CA LEU A 153 -3.15 -9.64 -7.93
C LEU A 153 -4.48 -10.36 -8.13
N SER A 154 -4.99 -10.95 -7.05
CA SER A 154 -6.34 -11.49 -7.00
C SER A 154 -7.33 -10.37 -6.72
N MET A 155 -8.34 -10.27 -7.57
CA MET A 155 -9.40 -9.28 -7.48
C MET A 155 -10.75 -10.00 -7.41
N ALA A 156 -11.38 -10.01 -6.24
CA ALA A 156 -12.69 -10.61 -6.05
C ALA A 156 -13.79 -9.57 -6.30
N THR A 157 -14.78 -9.94 -7.10
CA THR A 157 -15.99 -9.16 -7.41
C THR A 157 -17.20 -9.85 -6.79
N GLU A 158 -18.41 -9.30 -6.95
CA GLU A 158 -19.64 -10.00 -6.50
C GLU A 158 -19.86 -11.33 -7.24
N GLU A 159 -19.39 -11.44 -8.48
CA GLU A 159 -19.73 -12.57 -9.37
C GLU A 159 -18.53 -13.50 -9.65
N SER A 160 -17.30 -13.00 -9.49
CA SER A 160 -16.11 -13.67 -10.04
C SER A 160 -14.81 -13.26 -9.34
N VAL A 161 -13.78 -14.08 -9.50
CA VAL A 161 -12.41 -13.76 -9.05
C VAL A 161 -11.51 -13.67 -10.28
N TYR A 162 -10.85 -12.52 -10.44
CA TYR A 162 -9.89 -12.27 -11.50
C TYR A 162 -8.47 -12.41 -10.96
N LEU A 163 -7.60 -13.03 -11.75
CA LEU A 163 -6.16 -13.07 -11.49
C LEU A 163 -5.48 -12.14 -12.48
N LEU A 164 -4.92 -11.06 -11.97
CA LEU A 164 -4.26 -10.02 -12.76
C LEU A 164 -2.74 -10.20 -12.63
N GLN A 165 -2.06 -10.33 -13.76
CA GLN A 165 -0.62 -10.25 -13.85
C GLN A 165 -0.25 -8.94 -14.53
N PRO A 166 0.30 -7.95 -13.80
CA PRO A 166 0.83 -6.75 -14.44
C PRO A 166 1.97 -7.14 -15.39
N GLN A 167 1.88 -6.75 -16.66
CA GLN A 167 2.95 -6.91 -17.63
C GLN A 167 3.53 -5.54 -17.98
N PHE A 168 4.83 -5.37 -17.74
CA PHE A 168 5.55 -4.17 -18.13
C PHE A 168 6.37 -4.47 -19.37
N THR A 169 5.96 -3.92 -20.50
CA THR A 169 6.83 -3.85 -21.68
C THR A 169 7.82 -2.72 -21.46
N THR A 170 9.10 -3.03 -21.36
CA THR A 170 10.17 -2.05 -21.57
C THR A 170 10.06 -1.57 -23.02
N LEU A 171 9.57 -0.34 -23.21
CA LEU A 171 9.68 0.39 -24.47
C LEU A 171 11.04 1.09 -24.53
#